data_AF-A0A496SKU5-F1
#
_entry.id   AF-A0A496SKU5-F1
#
_cell.length_a   1.000
_cell.length_b   1.000
_cell.length_c   1.000
_cell.angle_alpha   90.00
_cell.angle_beta   90.00
_cell.angle_gamma   90.00
#
_symmetry.space_group_name_H-M   'P 1'
#
loop_
_entity.id
_entity.type
_entity.pdbx_description
1 polymer ?
#
loop_
_entity_poly.entity_id
_entity_poly.type
_entity_poly.pdbx_seq_one_letter_code
_entity_poly.pdbx_strand_id
1 'polypeptide(L)'
;MLKAGAGKARITPPAGVPFLGHGHRVSEGIHDDLWAKVMVLDDGREAVAIVALDLCWPMPDSGYIEVRKEISERTGMDERKILVSCTHCHSGPDFVARKGCPLPIERQRELIEPWVEELPGRIAHAAELAREDMREARISFGKSYVTGISYNRRKRIPEGVAKIICDTGDMEHIVRRQYESWGMSPEEAYRCAPLGIPDGPIDPDLPAMLVEDVEGRTIGVLTNFACHAVACAPPAPYLISAGFPGYMTRFVEKVR
;
A
#
# COMPACT_ATOMS: atom_id res chain seq x y z
N MET A 1 8.27 -2.07 -31.78
CA MET A 1 9.25 -1.59 -30.77
C MET A 1 8.46 -1.30 -29.51
N LEU A 2 8.98 -1.69 -28.34
CA LEU A 2 8.29 -1.43 -27.08
C LEU A 2 8.20 0.07 -26.84
N LYS A 3 7.02 0.54 -26.44
CA LYS A 3 6.81 1.88 -25.90
C LYS A 3 6.38 1.78 -24.44
N ALA A 4 6.75 2.79 -23.66
CA ALA A 4 6.30 2.93 -22.29
C ALA A 4 6.05 4.39 -21.95
N GLY A 5 5.17 4.59 -20.97
CA GLY A 5 4.86 5.90 -20.42
C GLY A 5 4.44 5.76 -18.97
N ALA A 6 4.65 6.81 -18.19
CA ALA A 6 4.33 6.84 -16.77
C ALA A 6 3.56 8.10 -16.42
N GLY A 7 2.54 7.96 -15.59
CA GLY A 7 1.68 9.05 -15.16
C GLY A 7 1.33 8.92 -13.69
N LYS A 8 1.04 10.06 -13.05
CA LYS A 8 0.80 10.13 -11.62
C LYS A 8 -0.22 11.21 -11.30
N ALA A 9 -1.22 10.87 -10.49
CA ALA A 9 -2.26 11.80 -10.05
C ALA A 9 -2.44 11.73 -8.53
N ARG A 10 -2.70 12.88 -7.91
CA ARG A 10 -2.89 12.97 -6.46
C ARG A 10 -4.25 12.40 -6.07
N ILE A 11 -4.25 11.48 -5.11
CA ILE A 11 -5.45 10.82 -4.57
C ILE A 11 -5.64 11.09 -3.07
N THR A 12 -4.92 12.05 -2.49
CA THR A 12 -5.04 12.43 -1.08
C THR A 12 -6.47 12.89 -0.73
N PRO A 13 -7.11 12.33 0.31
CA PRO A 13 -8.38 12.82 0.87
C PRO A 13 -8.16 14.10 1.69
N PRO A 14 -9.22 14.80 2.10
CA PRO A 14 -9.11 15.85 3.12
C PRO A 14 -8.63 15.27 4.47
N ALA A 15 -7.95 16.09 5.27
CA ALA A 15 -7.67 15.77 6.67
C ALA A 15 -8.98 15.64 7.49
N GLY A 16 -8.95 14.86 8.57
CA GLY A 16 -10.12 14.56 9.39
C GLY A 16 -10.86 13.28 8.98
N VAL A 17 -10.44 12.60 7.92
CA VAL A 17 -10.91 11.25 7.58
C VAL A 17 -10.36 10.21 8.56
N PRO A 18 -11.13 9.15 8.89
CA PRO A 18 -10.61 8.01 9.64
C PRO A 18 -9.63 7.20 8.78
N PHE A 19 -8.65 6.57 9.41
CA PHE A 19 -7.71 5.67 8.72
C PHE A 19 -8.25 4.26 8.50
N LEU A 20 -7.85 3.63 7.39
CA LEU A 20 -8.00 2.19 7.18
C LEU A 20 -6.84 1.42 7.82
N GLY A 21 -6.76 1.54 9.14
CA GLY A 21 -5.65 1.09 9.97
C GLY A 21 -5.75 1.70 11.35
N HIS A 22 -4.85 1.31 12.25
CA HIS A 22 -4.68 1.94 13.58
C HIS A 22 -5.97 2.11 14.42
N GLY A 23 -6.96 1.22 14.24
CA GLY A 23 -8.23 1.29 14.96
C GLY A 23 -9.17 2.42 14.52
N HIS A 24 -9.13 2.83 13.25
CA HIS A 24 -10.01 3.87 12.68
C HIS A 24 -9.88 5.23 13.36
N ARG A 25 -8.66 5.56 13.82
CA ARG A 25 -8.36 6.88 14.35
C ARG A 25 -8.48 7.93 13.25
N VAL A 26 -8.86 9.13 13.66
CA VAL A 26 -9.10 10.27 12.79
C VAL A 26 -7.77 10.93 12.45
N SER A 27 -7.55 11.24 11.17
CA SER A 27 -6.36 11.97 10.74
C SER A 27 -6.37 13.41 11.26
N GLU A 28 -5.25 13.82 11.84
CA GLU A 28 -5.01 15.17 12.39
C GLU A 28 -4.47 16.14 11.33
N GLY A 29 -4.03 15.61 10.19
CA GLY A 29 -3.43 16.38 9.10
C GLY A 29 -2.89 15.48 7.99
N ILE A 30 -2.11 16.09 7.08
CA ILE A 30 -1.46 15.41 5.96
C ILE A 30 0.05 15.63 6.10
N HIS A 31 0.81 14.53 6.17
CA HIS A 31 2.27 14.57 6.17
C HIS A 31 2.82 14.59 4.75
N ASP A 32 2.32 13.69 3.90
CA ASP A 32 2.65 13.65 2.47
C ASP A 32 1.47 13.13 1.64
N ASP A 33 1.46 13.54 0.37
CA ASP A 33 0.40 13.19 -0.56
C ASP A 33 0.37 11.69 -0.89
N LEU A 34 -0.84 11.17 -1.07
CA LEU A 34 -1.10 9.84 -1.63
C LEU A 34 -1.22 9.95 -3.15
N TRP A 35 -0.65 8.99 -3.87
CA TRP A 35 -0.61 9.01 -5.33
C TRP A 35 -1.17 7.75 -5.96
N ALA A 36 -1.89 7.92 -7.06
CA ALA A 36 -2.10 6.90 -8.07
C ALA A 36 -0.95 7.00 -9.07
N LYS A 37 -0.20 5.92 -9.25
CA LYS A 37 0.95 5.83 -10.16
C LYS A 37 0.64 4.78 -11.21
N VAL A 38 0.70 5.14 -12.48
CA VAL A 38 0.37 4.24 -13.59
C VAL A 38 1.56 4.17 -14.54
N MET A 39 1.95 2.95 -14.89
CA MET A 39 2.90 2.67 -15.95
C MET A 39 2.18 1.88 -17.05
N VAL A 40 2.28 2.36 -18.28
CA VAL A 40 1.76 1.66 -19.46
C VAL A 40 2.93 1.11 -20.25
N LEU A 41 2.84 -0.15 -20.67
CA LEU A 41 3.78 -0.83 -21.55
C LEU A 41 3.03 -1.32 -22.78
N ASP A 42 3.56 -1.04 -23.97
CA ASP A 42 2.89 -1.32 -25.24
C ASP A 42 3.90 -1.90 -26.24
N ASP A 43 3.71 -3.14 -26.67
CA ASP A 43 4.63 -3.81 -27.61
C ASP A 43 4.29 -3.55 -29.10
N GLY A 44 3.24 -2.76 -29.35
CA GLY A 44 2.66 -2.47 -30.67
C GLY A 44 1.55 -3.44 -31.09
N ARG A 45 1.28 -4.49 -30.30
CA ARG A 45 0.15 -5.41 -30.46
C ARG A 45 -0.81 -5.31 -29.29
N GLU A 46 -0.26 -5.25 -28.08
CA GLU A 46 -0.97 -5.27 -26.81
C GLU A 46 -0.39 -4.21 -25.88
N ALA A 47 -1.29 -3.55 -25.12
CA ALA A 47 -0.91 -2.64 -24.06
C ALA A 47 -1.35 -3.19 -22.70
N VAL A 48 -0.47 -3.08 -21.69
CA VAL A 48 -0.76 -3.42 -20.30
C VAL A 48 -0.53 -2.20 -19.41
N ALA A 49 -1.36 -2.03 -18.39
CA ALA A 49 -1.22 -0.98 -17.38
C ALA A 49 -0.94 -1.59 -16.02
N ILE A 50 0.03 -1.05 -15.32
CA ILE A 50 0.34 -1.37 -13.92
C ILE A 50 0.02 -0.13 -13.09
N VAL A 51 -1.00 -0.26 -12.25
CA VAL A 51 -1.49 0.79 -11.34
C VAL A 51 -1.04 0.45 -9.92
N ALA A 52 -0.33 1.38 -9.28
CA ALA A 52 0.08 1.31 -7.89
C ALA A 52 -0.49 2.50 -7.10
N LEU A 53 -1.33 2.21 -6.11
CA LEU A 53 -2.00 3.21 -5.29
C LEU A 53 -1.36 3.28 -3.90
N ASP A 54 -1.10 4.49 -3.41
CA ASP A 54 -0.67 4.73 -2.03
C ASP A 54 -1.87 4.60 -1.05
N LEU A 55 -2.46 3.41 -1.00
CA LEU A 55 -3.65 3.07 -0.21
C LEU A 55 -3.46 1.70 0.47
N CYS A 56 -4.34 1.39 1.43
CA CYS A 56 -4.37 0.08 2.09
C CYS A 56 -4.98 -0.99 1.17
N TRP A 57 -6.07 -0.64 0.48
CA TRP A 57 -6.84 -1.49 -0.43
C TRP A 57 -7.19 -0.68 -1.68
N PRO A 58 -7.48 -1.31 -2.83
CA PRO A 58 -7.74 -0.56 -4.04
C PRO A 58 -9.03 0.26 -3.96
N MET A 59 -10.12 -0.35 -3.48
CA MET A 59 -11.45 0.22 -3.29
C MET A 59 -12.30 -0.76 -2.44
N PRO A 60 -13.43 -0.34 -1.84
CA PRO A 60 -14.40 -1.26 -1.24
C PRO A 60 -15.12 -2.11 -2.30
N ASP A 61 -15.69 -3.25 -1.91
CA ASP A 61 -16.68 -4.06 -2.66
C ASP A 61 -16.44 -4.19 -4.18
N SER A 62 -15.27 -4.70 -4.57
CA SER A 62 -14.85 -4.87 -5.98
C SER A 62 -14.70 -3.57 -6.78
N GLY A 63 -14.59 -2.40 -6.14
CA GLY A 63 -14.45 -1.11 -6.82
C GLY A 63 -13.19 -0.96 -7.69
N TYR A 64 -12.25 -1.91 -7.65
CA TYR A 64 -11.18 -2.02 -8.65
C TYR A 64 -11.73 -2.31 -10.07
N ILE A 65 -12.94 -2.87 -10.19
CA ILE A 65 -13.64 -3.04 -11.47
C ILE A 65 -13.96 -1.67 -12.08
N GLU A 66 -14.53 -0.76 -11.29
CA GLU A 66 -14.82 0.61 -11.75
C GLU A 66 -13.53 1.36 -12.10
N VAL A 67 -12.44 1.15 -11.36
CA VAL A 67 -11.12 1.71 -11.71
C VAL A 67 -10.67 1.22 -13.09
N ARG A 68 -10.79 -0.09 -13.38
CA ARG A 68 -10.42 -0.64 -14.69
C ARG A 68 -11.29 -0.10 -15.81
N LYS A 69 -12.59 -0.03 -15.57
CA LYS A 69 -13.58 0.49 -16.51
C LYS A 69 -13.29 1.96 -16.86
N GLU A 70 -13.09 2.81 -15.86
CA GLU A 70 -12.79 4.23 -16.06
C GLU A 70 -11.47 4.42 -16.82
N ILE A 71 -10.42 3.65 -16.48
CA ILE A 71 -9.16 3.67 -17.24
C ILE A 71 -9.41 3.24 -18.69
N SER A 72 -10.16 2.15 -18.91
CA SER A 72 -10.49 1.63 -20.24
C SER A 72 -11.22 2.68 -21.08
N GLU A 73 -12.26 3.32 -20.53
CA GLU A 73 -13.05 4.33 -21.21
C GLU A 73 -12.21 5.55 -21.63
N ARG A 74 -11.26 5.98 -20.78
CA ARG A 74 -10.41 7.15 -21.05
C ARG A 74 -9.21 6.87 -21.94
N THR A 75 -8.67 5.67 -21.90
CA THR A 75 -7.40 5.32 -22.56
C THR A 75 -7.55 4.38 -23.75
N GLY A 76 -8.71 3.75 -23.91
CA GLY A 76 -8.97 2.70 -24.89
C GLY A 76 -8.30 1.36 -24.57
N MET A 77 -7.75 1.18 -23.38
CA MET A 77 -7.08 -0.06 -22.96
C MET A 77 -8.09 -1.14 -22.56
N ASP A 78 -7.81 -2.40 -22.88
CA ASP A 78 -8.62 -3.53 -22.41
C ASP A 78 -8.54 -3.66 -20.89
N GLU A 79 -9.70 -3.65 -20.21
CA GLU A 79 -9.82 -3.78 -18.75
C GLU A 79 -9.07 -4.99 -18.17
N ARG A 80 -8.99 -6.09 -18.94
CA ARG A 80 -8.31 -7.34 -18.54
C ARG A 80 -6.80 -7.19 -18.50
N LYS A 81 -6.26 -6.13 -19.09
CA LYS A 81 -4.83 -5.80 -19.18
C LYS A 81 -4.39 -4.75 -18.17
N ILE A 82 -5.27 -4.40 -17.23
CA ILE A 82 -5.03 -3.40 -16.19
C ILE A 82 -4.85 -4.08 -14.83
N LEU A 83 -3.62 -4.10 -14.33
CA LEU A 83 -3.31 -4.56 -12.98
C LEU A 83 -3.48 -3.41 -11.99
N VAL A 84 -4.28 -3.59 -10.96
CA VAL A 84 -4.44 -2.61 -9.87
C VAL A 84 -3.88 -3.20 -8.58
N SER A 85 -2.94 -2.47 -7.98
CA SER A 85 -2.25 -2.84 -6.74
C SER A 85 -2.17 -1.66 -5.78
N CYS A 86 -1.93 -1.96 -4.52
CA CYS A 86 -1.80 -1.00 -3.44
C CYS A 86 -0.52 -1.24 -2.66
N THR A 87 0.08 -0.17 -2.13
CA THR A 87 1.26 -0.27 -1.24
C THR A 87 0.94 -0.83 0.14
N HIS A 88 -0.35 -1.02 0.43
CA HIS A 88 -0.88 -1.51 1.69
C HIS A 88 -0.53 -0.58 2.88
N CYS A 89 -0.55 0.73 2.64
CA CYS A 89 -0.30 1.74 3.66
C CYS A 89 -1.51 1.89 4.61
N HIS A 90 -1.28 1.77 5.92
CA HIS A 90 -2.31 1.92 6.95
C HIS A 90 -2.51 3.35 7.46
N SER A 91 -1.74 4.32 6.95
CA SER A 91 -1.89 5.76 7.21
C SER A 91 -2.66 6.48 6.10
N GLY A 92 -3.48 5.73 5.35
CA GLY A 92 -4.43 6.22 4.37
C GLY A 92 -5.88 6.13 4.85
N PRO A 93 -6.83 6.77 4.14
CA PRO A 93 -8.24 6.83 4.54
C PRO A 93 -8.94 5.47 4.55
N ASP A 94 -9.96 5.35 5.40
CA ASP A 94 -11.04 4.35 5.25
C ASP A 94 -11.95 4.73 4.09
N PHE A 95 -12.52 3.71 3.45
CA PHE A 95 -13.45 3.89 2.33
C PHE A 95 -14.91 3.93 2.76
N VAL A 96 -15.20 3.57 4.01
CA VAL A 96 -16.56 3.50 4.53
C VAL A 96 -16.65 4.05 5.94
N ALA A 97 -17.78 4.65 6.28
CA ALA A 97 -18.08 5.06 7.64
C ALA A 97 -18.29 3.83 8.54
N ARG A 98 -17.71 3.84 9.75
CA ARG A 98 -17.76 2.71 10.70
C ARG A 98 -18.18 3.15 12.09
N LYS A 99 -18.97 2.29 12.75
CA LYS A 99 -19.25 2.39 14.18
C LYS A 99 -17.95 2.13 14.97
N GLY A 100 -17.74 2.86 16.07
CA GLY A 100 -16.53 2.73 16.90
C GLY A 100 -15.39 3.68 16.51
N CYS A 101 -15.52 4.42 15.41
CA CYS A 101 -14.69 5.59 15.14
C CYS A 101 -15.09 6.75 16.08
N PRO A 102 -14.15 7.57 16.59
CA PRO A 102 -14.46 8.75 17.40
C PRO A 102 -15.31 9.82 16.70
N LEU A 103 -15.37 9.79 15.37
CA LEU A 103 -16.13 10.74 14.55
C LEU A 103 -17.57 10.23 14.31
N PRO A 104 -18.62 11.07 14.40
CA PRO A 104 -19.98 10.66 14.04
C PRO A 104 -20.09 10.10 12.62
N ILE A 105 -20.99 9.14 12.39
CA ILE A 105 -21.13 8.43 11.10
C ILE A 105 -21.43 9.40 9.96
N GLU A 106 -22.32 10.36 10.20
CA GLU A 106 -22.72 11.39 9.23
C GLU A 106 -21.51 12.20 8.80
N ARG A 107 -20.67 12.60 9.77
CA ARG A 107 -19.46 13.37 9.50
C ARG A 107 -18.38 12.55 8.80
N GLN A 108 -18.29 11.25 9.09
CA GLN A 108 -17.42 10.35 8.32
C GLN A 108 -17.86 10.29 6.85
N ARG A 109 -19.16 10.11 6.59
CA ARG A 109 -19.71 10.04 5.22
C ARG A 109 -19.45 11.31 4.42
N GLU A 110 -19.70 12.47 5.02
CA GLU A 110 -19.43 13.79 4.40
C GLU A 110 -17.99 13.95 3.91
N LEU A 111 -17.02 13.32 4.57
CA LEU A 111 -15.61 13.40 4.21
C LEU A 111 -15.18 12.28 3.26
N ILE A 112 -15.74 11.08 3.42
CA ILE A 112 -15.31 9.87 2.70
C ILE A 112 -16.01 9.75 1.34
N GLU A 113 -17.33 9.90 1.29
CA GLU A 113 -18.12 9.55 0.10
C GLU A 113 -17.71 10.35 -1.15
N PRO A 114 -17.53 11.69 -1.10
CA PRO A 114 -17.08 12.44 -2.28
C PRO A 114 -15.69 12.01 -2.76
N TRP A 115 -14.78 11.72 -1.82
CA TRP A 115 -13.43 11.27 -2.16
C TRP A 115 -13.45 9.88 -2.83
N VAL A 116 -14.28 8.95 -2.32
CA VAL A 116 -14.45 7.62 -2.91
C VAL A 116 -15.05 7.70 -4.30
N GLU A 117 -16.04 8.56 -4.51
CA GLU A 117 -16.70 8.77 -5.81
C GLU A 117 -15.73 9.32 -6.88
N GLU A 118 -14.85 10.26 -6.49
CA GLU A 118 -13.88 10.84 -7.41
C GLU A 118 -12.67 9.94 -7.70
N LEU A 119 -12.41 8.94 -6.86
CA LEU A 119 -11.16 8.17 -6.87
C LEU A 119 -10.92 7.42 -8.20
N PRO A 120 -11.90 6.70 -8.80
CA PRO A 120 -11.71 6.06 -10.11
C PRO A 120 -11.27 7.05 -11.20
N GLY A 121 -11.93 8.21 -11.28
CA GLY A 121 -11.60 9.26 -12.25
C GLY A 121 -10.18 9.83 -12.06
N ARG A 122 -9.75 10.04 -10.81
CA ARG A 122 -8.38 10.48 -10.51
C ARG A 122 -7.33 9.43 -10.90
N ILE A 123 -7.62 8.14 -10.69
CA ILE A 123 -6.72 7.05 -11.09
C ILE A 123 -6.66 6.95 -12.62
N ALA A 124 -7.79 7.04 -13.29
CA ALA A 124 -7.86 7.02 -14.74
C ALA A 124 -7.13 8.21 -15.38
N HIS A 125 -7.19 9.38 -14.74
CA HIS A 125 -6.38 10.53 -15.15
C HIS A 125 -4.87 10.25 -15.09
N ALA A 126 -4.38 9.53 -14.07
CA ALA A 126 -2.97 9.10 -14.05
C ALA A 126 -2.63 8.16 -15.22
N ALA A 127 -3.59 7.34 -15.67
CA ALA A 127 -3.41 6.48 -16.84
C ALA A 127 -3.43 7.26 -18.16
N GLU A 128 -4.26 8.30 -18.30
CA GLU A 128 -4.23 9.23 -19.44
C GLU A 128 -2.86 9.89 -19.56
N LEU A 129 -2.34 10.45 -18.46
CA LEU A 129 -1.00 11.05 -18.44
C LEU A 129 0.09 10.03 -18.84
N ALA A 130 -0.04 8.77 -18.41
CA ALA A 130 0.88 7.72 -18.81
C ALA A 130 0.80 7.41 -20.32
N ARG A 131 -0.38 7.49 -20.94
CA ARG A 131 -0.58 7.30 -22.39
C ARG A 131 -0.06 8.48 -23.21
N GLU A 132 -0.19 9.70 -22.69
CA GLU A 132 0.34 10.92 -23.32
C GLU A 132 1.88 10.95 -23.31
N ASP A 133 2.51 10.37 -22.29
CA ASP A 133 3.97 10.30 -22.12
C ASP A 133 4.63 9.07 -22.79
N MET A 134 3.93 8.39 -23.71
CA MET A 134 4.43 7.17 -24.35
C MET A 134 5.62 7.45 -25.28
N ARG A 135 6.75 6.81 -25.00
CA ARG A 135 7.99 6.91 -25.77
C ARG A 135 8.62 5.53 -26.00
N GLU A 136 9.49 5.41 -27.00
CA GLU A 136 10.22 4.15 -27.23
C GLU A 136 11.05 3.78 -26.00
N ALA A 137 10.99 2.52 -25.59
CA ALA A 137 11.48 2.09 -24.30
C ALA A 137 12.24 0.76 -24.34
N ARG A 138 13.12 0.58 -23.36
CA ARG A 138 13.80 -0.67 -23.02
C ARG A 138 13.45 -1.04 -21.58
N ILE A 139 13.35 -2.34 -21.31
CA ILE A 139 13.11 -2.87 -19.96
C ILE A 139 14.35 -3.64 -19.53
N SER A 140 14.79 -3.38 -18.31
CA SER A 140 15.85 -4.11 -17.62
C SER A 140 15.31 -4.66 -16.30
N PHE A 141 15.83 -5.80 -15.87
CA PHE A 141 15.46 -6.41 -14.59
C PHE A 141 16.69 -6.56 -13.70
N GLY A 142 16.50 -6.31 -12.42
CA GLY A 142 17.50 -6.50 -11.39
C GLY A 142 16.87 -7.09 -10.13
N LYS A 143 17.71 -7.66 -9.28
CA LYS A 143 17.31 -8.15 -7.97
C LYS A 143 18.41 -7.86 -6.97
N SER A 144 18.01 -7.38 -5.80
CA SER A 144 18.88 -7.27 -4.63
C SER A 144 18.24 -7.98 -3.44
N TYR A 145 18.92 -7.94 -2.30
CA TYR A 145 18.45 -8.49 -1.05
C TYR A 145 18.42 -7.39 0.01
N VAL A 146 17.31 -7.28 0.73
CA VAL A 146 17.13 -6.32 1.80
C VAL A 146 16.79 -7.07 3.09
N THR A 147 17.67 -6.95 4.07
CA THR A 147 17.52 -7.51 5.41
C THR A 147 17.60 -6.42 6.47
N GLY A 148 17.04 -6.67 7.66
CA GLY A 148 17.16 -5.77 8.81
C GLY A 148 16.09 -4.67 8.91
N ILE A 149 15.23 -4.52 7.89
CA ILE A 149 14.07 -3.59 7.93
C ILE A 149 12.71 -4.31 7.98
N SER A 150 12.68 -5.61 7.68
CA SER A 150 11.49 -6.45 7.75
C SER A 150 11.73 -7.63 8.68
N TYR A 151 10.65 -8.12 9.30
CA TYR A 151 10.64 -9.32 10.12
C TYR A 151 9.28 -10.00 9.99
N ASN A 152 9.26 -11.31 10.20
CA ASN A 152 8.01 -12.06 10.17
C ASN A 152 7.28 -11.89 11.49
N ARG A 153 6.25 -11.04 11.54
CA ARG A 153 5.51 -10.77 12.78
C ARG A 153 4.61 -11.91 13.29
N ARG A 154 4.76 -13.14 12.80
CA ARG A 154 4.05 -14.32 13.31
C ARG A 154 4.97 -15.18 14.16
N LYS A 155 4.68 -15.28 15.46
CA LYS A 155 5.38 -16.21 16.37
C LYS A 155 4.63 -17.53 16.40
N ARG A 156 5.34 -18.63 16.14
CA ARG A 156 4.82 -19.99 16.39
C ARG A 156 4.96 -20.30 17.88
N ILE A 157 3.89 -20.82 18.48
CA ILE A 157 3.89 -21.34 19.85
C ILE A 157 3.76 -22.87 19.83
N PRO A 158 4.11 -23.60 20.92
CA PRO A 158 4.16 -25.07 20.95
C PRO A 158 2.89 -25.77 20.46
N GLU A 159 1.72 -25.15 20.65
CA GLU A 159 0.42 -25.65 20.21
C GLU A 159 0.20 -25.53 18.69
N GLY A 160 1.22 -25.10 17.93
CA GLY A 160 1.16 -24.96 16.48
C GLY A 160 0.44 -23.69 16.01
N VAL A 161 0.03 -22.82 16.93
CA VAL A 161 -0.68 -21.58 16.61
C VAL A 161 0.32 -20.48 16.24
N ALA A 162 -0.02 -19.68 15.23
CA ALA A 162 0.75 -18.50 14.84
C ALA A 162 -0.05 -17.23 15.17
N LYS A 163 0.44 -16.42 16.12
CA LYS A 163 -0.20 -15.13 16.43
C LYS A 163 0.48 -13.99 15.70
N ILE A 164 -0.33 -13.12 15.12
CA ILE A 164 0.13 -11.87 14.48
C ILE A 164 0.46 -10.87 15.58
N ILE A 165 1.64 -10.26 15.48
CA ILE A 165 2.12 -9.26 16.44
C ILE A 165 2.14 -7.92 15.72
N CYS A 166 1.19 -7.05 16.10
CA CYS A 166 1.03 -5.75 15.46
C CYS A 166 1.78 -4.62 16.18
N ASP A 167 2.10 -4.82 17.46
CA ASP A 167 2.85 -3.88 18.28
C ASP A 167 4.24 -4.45 18.57
N THR A 168 5.26 -3.75 18.06
CA THR A 168 6.67 -4.13 18.27
C THR A 168 7.11 -3.99 19.72
N GLY A 169 6.53 -3.05 20.46
CA GLY A 169 6.90 -2.77 21.86
C GLY A 169 6.43 -3.84 22.83
N ASP A 170 5.38 -4.59 22.49
CA ASP A 170 4.79 -5.66 23.31
C ASP A 170 5.11 -7.07 22.77
N MET A 171 6.09 -7.18 21.86
CA MET A 171 6.44 -8.45 21.20
C MET A 171 6.77 -9.57 22.19
N GLU A 172 7.40 -9.25 23.33
CA GLU A 172 7.77 -10.23 24.35
C GLU A 172 6.56 -10.80 25.10
N HIS A 173 5.46 -10.06 25.20
CA HIS A 173 4.32 -10.40 26.07
C HIS A 173 3.07 -10.81 25.30
N ILE A 174 3.07 -10.68 23.98
CA ILE A 174 1.92 -10.95 23.14
C ILE A 174 1.43 -12.40 23.20
N VAL A 175 2.33 -13.36 23.40
CA VAL A 175 1.99 -14.78 23.59
C VAL A 175 1.31 -15.00 24.95
N ARG A 176 1.75 -14.29 26.01
CA ARG A 176 1.09 -14.34 27.32
C ARG A 176 -0.36 -13.88 27.23
N ARG A 177 -0.58 -12.71 26.61
CA ARG A 177 -1.94 -12.18 26.36
C ARG A 177 -2.79 -13.14 25.52
N GLN A 178 -2.18 -13.94 24.65
CA GLN A 178 -2.90 -14.96 23.89
C GLN A 178 -3.41 -16.07 24.80
N TYR A 179 -2.54 -16.64 25.62
CA TYR A 179 -2.95 -17.69 26.56
C TYR A 179 -3.99 -17.17 27.56
N GLU A 180 -3.83 -15.95 28.06
CA GLU A 180 -4.84 -15.30 28.90
C GLU A 180 -6.20 -15.19 28.18
N SER A 181 -6.20 -14.81 26.90
CA SER A 181 -7.43 -14.77 26.09
C SER A 181 -8.07 -16.15 25.85
N TRP A 182 -7.30 -17.23 26.02
CA TRP A 182 -7.78 -18.61 25.99
C TRP A 182 -8.19 -19.14 27.36
N GLY A 183 -8.17 -18.30 28.40
CA GLY A 183 -8.61 -18.63 29.75
C GLY A 183 -7.49 -19.11 30.69
N MET A 184 -6.22 -19.01 30.29
CA MET A 184 -5.08 -19.32 31.16
C MET A 184 -4.87 -18.21 32.20
N SER A 185 -4.46 -18.56 33.43
CA SER A 185 -4.11 -17.55 34.42
C SER A 185 -2.85 -16.76 34.00
N PRO A 186 -2.68 -15.50 34.43
CA PRO A 186 -1.47 -14.72 34.15
C PRO A 186 -0.18 -15.43 34.59
N GLU A 187 -0.20 -16.10 35.74
CA GLU A 187 0.94 -16.86 36.27
C GLU A 187 1.30 -18.08 35.42
N GLU A 188 0.29 -18.79 34.91
CA GLU A 188 0.51 -19.91 33.97
C GLU A 188 1.01 -19.40 32.62
N ALA A 189 0.39 -18.34 32.07
CA ALA A 189 0.78 -17.72 30.82
C ALA A 189 2.22 -17.21 30.88
N TYR A 190 2.63 -16.60 32.00
CA TYR A 190 4.00 -16.15 32.21
C TYR A 190 5.00 -17.31 32.17
N ARG A 191 4.64 -18.46 32.75
CA ARG A 191 5.52 -19.65 32.83
C ARG A 191 5.62 -20.41 31.51
N CYS A 192 4.53 -20.52 30.75
CA CYS A 192 4.49 -21.34 29.55
C CYS A 192 4.79 -20.56 28.26
N ALA A 193 4.59 -19.24 28.25
CA ALA A 193 4.80 -18.44 27.05
C ALA A 193 6.28 -18.45 26.63
N PRO A 194 6.60 -18.94 25.42
CA PRO A 194 7.95 -18.80 24.88
C PRO A 194 8.33 -17.32 24.82
N LEU A 195 9.47 -17.00 25.44
CA LEU A 195 10.09 -15.68 25.32
C LEU A 195 10.70 -15.52 23.93
N GLY A 196 10.77 -14.27 23.47
CA GLY A 196 11.51 -13.89 22.28
C GLY A 196 10.66 -13.27 21.18
N ILE A 197 11.33 -12.48 20.34
CA ILE A 197 10.73 -11.85 19.17
C ILE A 197 10.38 -12.90 18.10
N PRO A 198 9.51 -12.55 17.14
CA PRO A 198 9.27 -13.40 15.98
C PRO A 198 10.55 -13.67 15.19
N ASP A 199 10.75 -14.95 14.89
CA ASP A 199 11.92 -15.55 14.24
C ASP A 199 11.52 -16.32 12.98
N GLY A 200 10.31 -16.07 12.48
CA GLY A 200 9.83 -16.67 11.24
C GLY A 200 10.61 -16.21 10.02
N PRO A 201 10.52 -16.94 8.90
CA PRO A 201 11.22 -16.61 7.66
C PRO A 201 10.73 -15.26 7.12
N ILE A 202 11.66 -14.47 6.59
CA ILE A 202 11.38 -13.29 5.77
C ILE A 202 11.63 -13.60 4.30
N ASP A 203 10.99 -12.84 3.42
CA ASP A 203 11.40 -12.75 2.02
C ASP A 203 12.30 -11.51 1.85
N PRO A 204 13.63 -11.67 1.70
CA PRO A 204 14.54 -10.56 1.54
C PRO A 204 14.60 -10.04 0.10
N ASP A 205 13.93 -10.68 -0.85
CA ASP A 205 14.07 -10.33 -2.27
C ASP A 205 13.54 -8.92 -2.55
N LEU A 206 14.35 -8.13 -3.25
CA LEU A 206 13.96 -6.86 -3.84
C LEU A 206 14.14 -6.91 -5.36
N PRO A 207 13.20 -7.54 -6.10
CA PRO A 207 13.17 -7.45 -7.55
C PRO A 207 12.76 -6.04 -7.99
N ALA A 208 13.45 -5.53 -9.00
CA ALA A 208 13.16 -4.26 -9.65
C ALA A 208 13.10 -4.43 -11.18
N MET A 209 12.13 -3.78 -11.79
CA MET A 209 12.02 -3.56 -13.23
C MET A 209 12.28 -2.09 -13.50
N LEU A 210 13.29 -1.81 -14.31
CA LEU A 210 13.66 -0.48 -14.77
C LEU A 210 13.19 -0.30 -16.21
N VAL A 211 12.49 0.81 -16.47
CA VAL A 211 12.01 1.17 -17.80
C VAL A 211 12.62 2.49 -18.20
N GLU A 212 13.40 2.48 -19.27
CA GLU A 212 14.16 3.62 -19.77
C GLU A 212 13.82 3.89 -21.23
N ASP A 213 13.96 5.13 -21.65
CA ASP A 213 13.88 5.46 -23.07
C ASP A 213 15.17 5.12 -23.83
N VAL A 214 15.13 5.32 -25.14
CA VAL A 214 16.28 5.02 -26.01
C VAL A 214 17.51 5.91 -25.75
N GLU A 215 17.36 7.02 -25.02
CA GLU A 215 18.44 7.91 -24.59
C GLU A 215 18.98 7.57 -23.20
N GLY A 216 18.42 6.55 -22.53
CA GLY A 216 18.80 6.13 -21.18
C GLY A 216 18.15 6.95 -20.07
N ARG A 217 17.13 7.78 -20.36
CA ARG A 217 16.38 8.49 -19.32
C ARG A 217 15.33 7.56 -18.73
N THR A 218 15.22 7.55 -17.40
CA THR A 218 14.26 6.67 -16.74
C THR A 218 12.82 7.15 -16.90
N ILE A 219 11.97 6.29 -17.48
CA ILE A 219 10.52 6.45 -17.53
C ILE A 219 9.92 6.02 -16.19
N GLY A 220 10.26 4.82 -15.72
CA GLY A 220 9.67 4.26 -14.50
C GLY A 220 10.49 3.16 -13.86
N VAL A 221 10.24 2.94 -12.56
CA VAL A 221 10.78 1.80 -11.81
C VAL A 221 9.61 1.14 -11.09
N LEU A 222 9.50 -0.17 -11.24
CA LEU A 222 8.59 -1.00 -10.45
C LEU A 222 9.41 -1.91 -9.55
N THR A 223 9.09 -1.94 -8.27
CA THR A 223 9.74 -2.84 -7.31
C THR A 223 8.67 -3.51 -6.45
N ASN A 224 8.96 -4.73 -6.00
CA ASN A 224 8.13 -5.44 -5.04
C ASN A 224 8.97 -5.79 -3.82
N PHE A 225 8.46 -5.52 -2.61
CA PHE A 225 9.15 -5.84 -1.37
C PHE A 225 8.15 -6.28 -0.31
N ALA A 226 8.35 -7.46 0.27
CA ALA A 226 7.43 -8.07 1.22
C ALA A 226 7.57 -7.43 2.62
N CYS A 227 7.01 -6.24 2.81
CA CYS A 227 6.98 -5.57 4.10
C CYS A 227 5.72 -4.72 4.26
N HIS A 228 5.03 -4.90 5.40
CA HIS A 228 3.77 -4.21 5.70
C HIS A 228 4.03 -2.71 5.95
N ALA A 229 3.30 -1.82 5.26
CA ALA A 229 3.50 -0.38 5.37
C ALA A 229 2.80 0.24 6.60
N VAL A 230 3.35 -0.05 7.78
CA VAL A 230 2.84 0.38 9.11
C VAL A 230 3.86 1.22 9.91
N ALA A 231 4.90 1.73 9.26
CA ALA A 231 5.95 2.51 9.95
C ALA A 231 5.44 3.83 10.57
N CYS A 232 4.27 4.31 10.14
CA CYS A 232 3.60 5.51 10.64
C CYS A 232 2.57 5.19 11.74
N ALA A 233 2.69 4.05 12.41
CA ALA A 233 1.91 3.72 13.61
C ALA A 233 2.35 4.58 14.82
N PRO A 234 1.53 4.66 15.88
CA PRO A 234 1.96 5.21 17.17
C PRO A 234 3.35 4.67 17.57
N PRO A 235 4.25 5.52 18.12
CA PRO A 235 4.01 6.87 18.64
C PRO A 235 4.01 8.00 17.60
N ALA A 236 4.06 7.70 16.30
CA ALA A 236 3.96 8.74 15.27
C ALA A 236 2.61 9.47 15.31
N PRO A 237 2.56 10.78 14.97
CA PRO A 237 1.31 11.53 14.83
C PRO A 237 0.36 10.91 13.79
N TYR A 238 -0.95 11.09 13.97
CA TYR A 238 -1.98 10.55 13.07
C TYR A 238 -2.13 11.39 11.80
N LEU A 239 -1.08 11.43 10.98
CA LEU A 239 -1.05 12.18 9.72
C LEU A 239 -1.22 11.25 8.51
N ILE A 240 -1.98 11.69 7.51
CA ILE A 240 -2.09 10.97 6.23
C ILE A 240 -0.70 10.89 5.59
N SER A 241 -0.28 9.69 5.20
CA SER A 241 1.02 9.43 4.57
C SER A 241 0.98 8.18 3.71
N ALA A 242 1.79 8.18 2.65
CA ALA A 242 2.05 7.01 1.82
C ALA A 242 3.04 6.00 2.47
N GLY A 243 3.50 6.27 3.69
CA GLY A 243 4.39 5.40 4.46
C GLY A 243 5.78 5.24 3.83
N PHE A 244 6.49 4.19 4.24
CA PHE A 244 7.83 3.91 3.70
C PHE A 244 7.83 3.66 2.17
N PRO A 245 6.81 3.02 1.54
CA PRO A 245 6.78 2.86 0.09
C PRO A 245 6.67 4.20 -0.65
N GLY A 246 5.88 5.13 -0.11
CA GLY A 246 5.79 6.50 -0.61
C GLY A 246 7.10 7.27 -0.46
N TYR A 247 7.75 7.17 0.70
CA TYR A 247 9.07 7.75 0.93
C TYR A 247 10.11 7.20 -0.06
N MET A 248 10.18 5.88 -0.23
CA MET A 248 11.05 5.21 -1.19
C MET A 248 10.80 5.73 -2.61
N THR A 249 9.53 5.81 -3.02
CA THR A 249 9.16 6.33 -4.36
C THR A 249 9.69 7.75 -4.56
N ARG A 250 9.44 8.66 -3.60
CA ARG A 250 9.93 10.05 -3.66
C ARG A 250 11.46 10.13 -3.68
N PHE A 251 12.14 9.24 -2.97
CA PHE A 251 13.60 9.20 -2.97
C PHE A 251 14.12 8.78 -4.35
N VAL A 252 13.58 7.71 -4.94
CA VAL A 252 13.95 7.24 -6.29
C VAL A 252 13.64 8.28 -7.36
N GLU A 253 12.50 8.98 -7.26
CA GLU A 253 12.11 10.07 -8.17
C GLU A 253 13.10 11.26 -8.15
N LYS A 254 13.85 11.46 -7.04
CA LYS A 254 14.84 12.55 -6.89
C LYS A 254 16.24 12.24 -7.39
N VAL A 255 16.59 10.96 -7.52
CA VAL A 255 17.95 10.52 -7.89
C VAL A 255 18.11 10.38 -9.42
N ARG A 256 17.11 10.84 -10.18
CA ARG A 256 17.07 10.81 -11.65
C ARG A 256 17.59 12.11 -12.27
#